data_AF-A0A183F7N6-F1
#
_entry.id   AF-A0A183F7N6-F1
#
_cell.length_a   1.000
_cell.length_b   1.000
_cell.length_c   1.000
_cell.angle_alpha   90.00
_cell.angle_beta   90.00
_cell.angle_gamma   90.00
#
_symmetry.space_group_name_H-M   'P 1'
#
loop_
_entity.id
_entity.type
_entity.pdbx_description
1 polymer ?
#
loop_
_entity_poly.entity_id
_entity_poly.type
_entity_poly.pdbx_seq_one_letter_code
_entity_poly.pdbx_strand_id
1 'polypeptide(L)'
;MTFMMLSIKAGLAALDEPISREDAKDFEKMAYVLAKQKPNWEPGTKSGYHAITFGWIVDQIVRRGDPKGRSIGKFFKEEVADKHGIDFHIGLPSSEEHTVSRLSMPSTAHLLKEIIHDPR
;
A
#
# COMPACT_ATOMS: atom_id res chain seq x y z
N MET A 1 5.25 18.86 -3.34
CA MET A 1 5.58 17.70 -2.49
C MET A 1 4.69 16.49 -2.77
N THR A 2 3.36 16.61 -2.67
CA THR A 2 2.39 15.50 -2.89
C THR A 2 2.54 14.80 -4.24
N PHE A 3 2.81 15.55 -5.32
CA PHE A 3 3.08 14.97 -6.64
C PHE A 3 4.23 13.95 -6.63
N MET A 4 5.34 14.25 -5.95
CA MET A 4 6.50 13.35 -5.87
C MET A 4 6.19 12.07 -5.09
N MET A 5 5.30 12.16 -4.09
CA MET A 5 4.84 11.01 -3.31
C MET A 5 3.98 10.07 -4.17
N LEU A 6 3.03 10.65 -4.91
CA LEU A 6 2.14 9.87 -5.79
C LEU A 6 2.84 9.36 -7.05
N SER A 7 3.95 9.99 -7.46
CA SER A 7 4.74 9.58 -8.62
C SER A 7 5.95 8.71 -8.28
N ILE A 8 6.02 8.10 -7.09
CA ILE A 8 7.13 7.23 -6.61
C ILE A 8 8.54 7.86 -6.72
N LYS A 9 8.61 9.19 -6.55
CA LYS A 9 9.86 9.99 -6.64
C LYS A 9 10.32 10.57 -5.29
N ALA A 10 9.60 10.29 -4.21
CA ALA A 10 9.89 10.85 -2.89
C ALA A 10 11.15 10.28 -2.20
N GLY A 11 11.78 9.23 -2.75
CA GLY A 11 12.97 8.64 -2.15
C GLY A 11 12.72 7.80 -0.89
N LEU A 12 11.46 7.46 -0.59
CA LEU A 12 11.09 6.63 0.58
C LEU A 12 10.83 5.14 0.24
N ALA A 13 11.55 4.55 -0.72
CA ALA A 13 11.24 3.19 -1.19
C ALA A 13 11.68 2.10 -0.20
N ALA A 14 12.73 2.37 0.57
CA ALA A 14 13.19 1.54 1.68
C ALA A 14 13.31 2.38 2.96
N LEU A 15 13.06 1.73 4.10
CA LEU A 15 13.21 2.32 5.43
C LEU A 15 14.48 1.80 6.08
N ASP A 16 15.18 2.66 6.82
CA ASP A 16 16.41 2.30 7.52
C ASP A 16 16.13 1.43 8.76
N GLU A 17 14.93 1.59 9.33
CA GLU A 17 14.48 0.91 10.54
C GLU A 17 13.68 -0.34 10.16
N PRO A 18 13.92 -1.51 10.81
CA PRO A 18 13.09 -2.70 10.59
C PRO A 18 11.66 -2.45 11.09
N ILE A 19 10.68 -2.86 10.30
CA ILE A 19 9.25 -2.68 10.62
C ILE A 19 8.65 -4.03 11.00
N SER A 20 8.17 -4.16 12.23
CA SER A 20 7.41 -5.35 12.66
C SER A 20 5.99 -5.33 12.10
N ARG A 21 5.26 -6.45 12.24
CA ARG A 21 3.86 -6.52 11.80
C ARG A 21 2.95 -5.61 12.64
N GLU A 22 3.29 -5.42 13.91
CA GLU A 22 2.60 -4.56 14.85
C GLU A 22 2.82 -3.10 14.45
N ASP A 23 4.07 -2.73 14.13
CA ASP A 23 4.42 -1.39 13.65
C ASP A 23 3.69 -1.05 12.34
N ALA A 24 3.64 -2.01 11.42
CA ALA A 24 2.97 -1.86 10.13
C ALA A 24 1.48 -1.49 10.24
N LYS A 25 0.82 -1.83 11.37
CA LYS A 25 -0.59 -1.54 11.66
C LYS A 25 -0.78 -0.21 12.39
N ASP A 26 0.28 0.34 12.99
CA ASP A 26 0.25 1.59 13.72
C ASP A 26 0.53 2.77 12.77
N PHE A 27 -0.53 3.47 12.39
CA PHE A 27 -0.44 4.58 11.46
C PHE A 27 0.33 5.79 12.03
N GLU A 28 0.36 5.99 13.34
CA GLU A 28 1.08 7.10 13.97
C GLU A 28 2.58 6.80 13.98
N LYS A 29 2.94 5.56 14.36
CA LYS A 29 4.32 5.09 14.28
C LYS A 29 4.85 5.15 12.85
N MET A 30 4.09 4.64 11.88
CA MET A 30 4.52 4.69 10.48
C MET A 30 4.62 6.13 9.94
N ALA A 31 3.75 7.04 10.38
CA ALA A 31 3.88 8.46 10.05
C ALA A 31 5.20 9.05 10.56
N TYR A 32 5.56 8.74 11.81
CA TYR A 32 6.80 9.19 12.42
C TYR A 32 8.03 8.64 11.68
N VAL A 33 8.05 7.33 11.41
CA VAL A 33 9.15 6.67 10.69
C VAL A 33 9.33 7.28 9.30
N LEU A 34 8.24 7.43 8.53
CA LEU A 34 8.28 8.02 7.20
C LEU A 34 8.77 9.48 7.21
N ALA A 35 8.36 10.27 8.20
CA ALA A 35 8.76 11.67 8.31
C ALA A 35 10.24 11.84 8.71
N LYS A 36 10.76 10.92 9.52
CA LYS A 36 12.17 10.93 9.97
C LYS A 36 13.13 10.35 8.93
N GLN A 37 12.66 9.45 8.07
CA GLN A 37 13.49 8.76 7.08
C GLN A 37 14.22 9.76 6.18
N LYS A 38 15.54 9.64 6.12
CA LYS A 38 16.32 10.32 5.09
C LYS A 38 15.97 9.67 3.74
N PRO A 39 15.58 10.44 2.71
CA PRO A 39 15.31 9.88 1.40
C PRO A 39 16.52 9.06 0.89
N ASN A 40 16.25 7.86 0.39
CA ASN A 40 17.24 6.96 -0.23
C ASN A 40 17.96 7.63 -1.42
N TRP A 41 17.34 8.65 -2.02
CA TRP A 41 17.91 9.55 -3.03
C TRP A 41 17.24 10.93 -2.92
N GLU A 42 17.83 11.94 -3.56
CA GLU A 42 17.26 13.29 -3.60
C GLU A 42 15.87 13.28 -4.26
N PRO A 43 14.80 13.73 -3.56
CA PRO A 43 13.44 13.69 -4.09
C PRO A 43 13.31 14.34 -5.46
N GLY A 44 12.59 13.68 -6.38
CA GLY A 44 12.37 14.17 -7.75
C GLY A 44 13.45 13.80 -8.76
N THR A 45 14.67 13.45 -8.32
CA THR A 45 15.79 13.13 -9.21
C THR A 45 15.74 11.72 -9.80
N LYS A 46 15.12 10.78 -9.08
CA LYS A 46 14.95 9.38 -9.49
C LYS A 46 13.56 8.87 -9.13
N SER A 47 13.14 7.82 -9.83
CA SER A 47 11.97 7.01 -9.47
C SER A 47 12.45 5.67 -8.94
N GLY A 48 11.83 5.19 -7.87
CA GLY A 48 12.04 3.84 -7.36
C GLY A 48 10.75 3.36 -6.72
N TYR A 49 10.38 2.11 -6.95
CA TYR A 49 9.06 1.62 -6.59
C TYR A 49 8.90 1.48 -5.06
N HIS A 50 7.96 2.22 -4.49
CA HIS A 50 7.58 2.22 -3.07
C HIS A 50 6.68 1.01 -2.73
N ALA A 51 7.17 -0.21 -2.97
CA ALA A 51 6.36 -1.43 -2.97
C ALA A 51 5.45 -1.58 -1.73
N ILE A 52 5.95 -1.20 -0.56
CA ILE A 52 5.22 -1.26 0.71
C ILE A 52 4.91 0.15 1.23
N THR A 53 5.91 1.04 1.21
CA THR A 53 5.80 2.37 1.81
C THR A 53 4.76 3.27 1.15
N PHE A 54 4.39 3.00 -0.10
CA PHE A 54 3.38 3.76 -0.82
C PHE A 54 2.02 3.76 -0.09
N GLY A 55 1.60 2.60 0.43
CA GLY A 55 0.33 2.47 1.14
C GLY A 55 0.26 3.37 2.37
N TRP A 56 1.32 3.38 3.18
CA TRP A 56 1.41 4.27 4.35
C TRP A 56 1.49 5.75 3.96
N ILE A 57 2.27 6.11 2.92
CA ILE A 57 2.36 7.50 2.45
C ILE A 57 0.97 8.01 2.02
N VAL A 58 0.22 7.21 1.25
CA VAL A 58 -1.13 7.57 0.81
C VAL A 58 -2.11 7.67 1.99
N ASP A 59 -2.06 6.72 2.93
CA ASP A 59 -2.87 6.78 4.16
C ASP A 59 -2.61 8.08 4.95
N GLN A 60 -1.35 8.48 5.06
CA GLN A 60 -0.95 9.71 5.73
C GLN A 60 -1.40 10.98 5.00
N ILE A 61 -1.44 10.97 3.66
CA ILE A 61 -2.00 12.08 2.87
C ILE A 61 -3.51 12.17 3.10
N VAL A 62 -4.22 11.05 3.02
CA VAL A 62 -5.68 10.99 3.16
C VAL A 62 -6.12 11.45 4.54
N ARG A 63 -5.50 10.92 5.62
CA ARG A 63 -5.83 11.33 6.99
C ARG A 63 -5.64 12.82 7.25
N ARG A 64 -4.64 13.46 6.62
CA ARG A 64 -4.38 14.90 6.77
C ARG A 64 -5.26 15.76 5.88
N GLY A 65 -5.68 15.24 4.73
CA GLY A 65 -6.51 15.95 3.76
C GLY A 65 -8.02 15.80 4.01
N ASP A 66 -8.45 14.69 4.59
CA ASP A 66 -9.85 14.44 4.93
C ASP A 66 -10.23 15.15 6.24
N PRO A 67 -11.23 16.06 6.25
CA PRO A 67 -11.65 16.78 7.45
C PRO A 67 -12.09 15.87 8.62
N LYS A 68 -12.51 14.63 8.32
CA LYS A 68 -12.89 13.64 9.32
C LYS A 68 -11.70 12.82 9.85
N GLY A 69 -10.49 13.01 9.32
CA GLY A 69 -9.29 12.29 9.72
C GLY A 69 -9.33 10.79 9.46
N ARG A 70 -10.15 10.33 8.50
CA ARG A 70 -10.33 8.90 8.23
C ARG A 70 -9.07 8.27 7.63
N SER A 71 -8.88 6.97 7.89
CA SER A 71 -7.88 6.16 7.18
C SER A 71 -8.22 6.05 5.70
N ILE A 72 -7.24 5.70 4.87
CA ILE A 72 -7.49 5.45 3.43
C ILE A 72 -8.55 4.37 3.22
N GLY A 73 -8.57 3.32 4.03
CA GLY A 73 -9.57 2.25 3.90
C GLY A 73 -10.98 2.72 4.21
N LYS A 74 -11.16 3.51 5.28
CA LYS A 74 -12.48 4.07 5.63
C LYS A 74 -12.93 5.13 4.63
N PHE A 75 -12.02 5.99 4.19
CA PHE A 75 -12.30 6.97 3.15
C PHE A 75 -12.73 6.28 1.84
N PHE A 76 -11.96 5.30 1.38
CA PHE A 76 -12.27 4.54 0.16
C PHE A 76 -13.63 3.85 0.26
N LYS A 77 -13.90 3.18 1.39
CA LYS A 77 -15.18 2.52 1.62
C LYS A 77 -16.36 3.49 1.47
N GLU A 78 -16.34 4.59 2.21
CA GLU A 78 -17.47 5.53 2.30
C GLU A 78 -17.61 6.41 1.05
N GLU A 79 -16.50 6.85 0.46
CA GLU A 79 -16.52 7.83 -0.62
C GLU A 79 -16.50 7.22 -2.02
N VAL A 80 -16.11 5.94 -2.15
CA VAL A 80 -15.95 5.25 -3.44
C VAL A 80 -16.73 3.95 -3.45
N ALA A 81 -16.40 2.98 -2.59
CA ALA A 81 -16.91 1.63 -2.70
C ALA A 81 -18.44 1.56 -2.49
N ASP A 82 -18.92 2.11 -1.38
CA ASP A 82 -20.34 2.07 -1.01
C ASP A 82 -21.21 2.86 -2.00
N LYS A 83 -20.69 3.97 -2.55
CA LYS A 83 -21.43 4.81 -3.52
C LYS A 83 -21.60 4.13 -4.88
N HIS A 84 -20.75 3.17 -5.19
CA HIS A 84 -20.71 2.50 -6.49
C HIS A 84 -20.98 1.00 -6.41
N GLY A 85 -21.29 0.46 -5.21
CA GLY A 85 -21.54 -0.96 -5.01
C GLY A 85 -20.33 -1.84 -5.34
N ILE A 86 -19.11 -1.35 -5.07
CA ILE A 86 -17.87 -2.07 -5.36
C ILE A 86 -17.51 -2.98 -4.18
N ASP A 87 -17.39 -4.28 -4.44
CA ASP A 87 -16.89 -5.24 -3.46
C ASP A 87 -15.35 -5.28 -3.45
N PHE A 88 -14.76 -4.26 -2.81
CA PHE A 88 -13.31 -4.15 -2.64
C PHE A 88 -12.99 -3.55 -1.27
N HIS A 89 -12.02 -4.15 -0.57
CA HIS A 89 -11.71 -3.78 0.81
C HIS A 89 -10.24 -3.42 0.99
N ILE A 90 -9.99 -2.28 1.64
CA ILE A 90 -8.68 -1.92 2.20
C ILE A 90 -8.82 -2.05 3.72
N GLY A 91 -8.42 -3.21 4.24
CA GLY A 91 -8.77 -3.64 5.59
C GLY A 91 -10.15 -4.30 5.60
N LEU A 92 -10.19 -5.62 5.35
CA LEU A 92 -11.41 -6.40 5.33
C LEU A 92 -12.00 -6.51 6.75
N PRO A 93 -13.30 -6.23 6.96
CA PRO A 93 -13.95 -6.46 8.25
C PRO A 93 -14.07 -7.95 8.54
N SER A 94 -13.98 -8.33 9.82
CA SER A 94 -14.00 -9.75 10.21
C SER A 94 -15.28 -10.49 9.85
N SER A 95 -16.40 -9.79 9.67
CA SER A 95 -17.65 -10.40 9.18
C SER A 95 -17.51 -10.99 7.77
N GLU A 96 -16.61 -10.42 6.95
CA GLU A 96 -16.40 -10.81 5.55
C GLU A 96 -15.22 -11.77 5.37
N GLU A 97 -14.53 -12.18 6.44
CA GLU A 97 -13.38 -13.10 6.34
C GLU A 97 -13.73 -14.43 5.64
N HIS A 98 -14.99 -14.85 5.72
CA HIS A 98 -15.50 -16.05 5.06
C HIS A 98 -15.43 -16.00 3.52
N THR A 99 -15.26 -14.82 2.93
CA THR A 99 -15.13 -14.60 1.49
C THR A 99 -13.69 -14.75 0.98
N VAL A 100 -12.70 -14.79 1.89
CA VAL A 100 -11.29 -14.79 1.53
C VAL A 100 -10.85 -16.17 1.05
N SER A 101 -10.50 -16.25 -0.24
CA SER A 101 -9.87 -17.45 -0.81
C SER A 101 -8.41 -17.56 -0.40
N ARG A 102 -7.93 -18.81 -0.22
CA ARG A 102 -6.51 -19.07 0.07
C ARG A 102 -5.65 -18.79 -1.15
N LEU A 103 -4.68 -17.90 -1.00
CA LEU A 103 -3.62 -17.73 -2.00
C LEU A 103 -2.70 -18.97 -2.01
N SER A 104 -2.50 -19.56 -3.18
CA SER A 104 -1.58 -20.67 -3.40
C SER A 104 -0.56 -20.30 -4.46
N MET A 105 0.68 -20.75 -4.28
CA MET A 105 1.66 -20.70 -5.35
C MET A 105 1.23 -21.63 -6.50
N PRO A 106 1.47 -21.25 -7.76
CA PRO A 106 1.24 -22.15 -8.88
C PRO A 106 2.09 -23.42 -8.70
N SER A 107 1.53 -24.56 -9.10
CA SER A 107 2.30 -25.80 -9.13
C SER A 107 3.41 -25.74 -10.19
N THR A 108 4.43 -26.58 -10.06
CA THR A 108 5.52 -26.67 -11.04
C THR A 108 4.98 -26.95 -12.45
N ALA A 109 3.94 -27.78 -12.56
CA ALA A 109 3.28 -28.07 -13.84
C ALA A 109 2.59 -26.83 -14.44
N HIS A 110 1.98 -25.96 -13.62
CA HIS A 110 1.41 -24.70 -14.08
C HIS A 110 2.50 -23.73 -14.57
N LEU A 111 3.60 -23.61 -13.82
CA LEU A 111 4.77 -22.82 -14.23
C LEU A 111 5.34 -23.28 -15.57
N LEU A 112 5.55 -24.59 -15.75
CA LEU A 112 6.02 -25.17 -17.01
C LEU A 112 5.04 -24.90 -18.16
N LYS A 113 3.74 -25.01 -17.91
CA LYS A 113 2.71 -24.70 -18.91
C LYS A 113 2.74 -23.23 -19.34
N GLU A 114 2.92 -22.29 -18.41
CA GLU A 114 3.05 -20.87 -18.73
C GLU A 114 4.31 -20.58 -19.54
N ILE A 115 5.46 -21.16 -19.19
CA ILE A 115 6.71 -20.98 -19.95
C ILE A 115 6.56 -21.49 -21.39
N ILE A 116 5.85 -22.60 -21.60
CA ILE A 116 5.58 -23.14 -22.94
C ILE A 116 4.60 -22.25 -23.72
N HIS A 117 3.63 -21.63 -23.04
CA HIS A 117 2.57 -20.84 -23.67
C HIS A 117 2.98 -19.37 -23.96
N ASP A 118 3.79 -18.74 -23.12
CA ASP A 118 4.36 -17.39 -23.33
C ASP A 118 5.88 -17.43 -23.02
N PRO A 119 6.70 -17.95 -23.95
CA PRO A 119 8.14 -17.94 -23.81
C PRO A 119 8.66 -16.51 -24.06
N ARG A 120 8.72 -15.70 -23.01
CA ARG A 120 9.47 -14.43 -23.02
C ARG A 120 10.93 -14.64 -22.67
#